data_AF-X1FUJ5-F1
#
_entry.id   AF-X1FUJ5-F1
#
_cell.length_a   1.000
_cell.length_b   1.000
_cell.length_c   1.000
_cell.angle_alpha   90.00
_cell.angle_beta   90.00
_cell.angle_gamma   90.00
#
_symmetry.space_group_name_H-M   'P 1'
#
loop_
_entity.id
_entity.type
_entity.pdbx_description
1 polymer ?
#
loop_
_entity_poly.entity_id
_entity_poly.type
_entity_poly.pdbx_seq_one_letter_code
_entity_poly.pdbx_strand_id
1 'polypeptide(L)' 'MLMPKRVKWRKQMRGRMRGKASRGTELNFGDYGLKALEPGWISARQIEAARRAIVRAFRR' A
#
# COMPACT_ATOMS: atom_id res chain seq x y z
N MET A 1 2.13 -9.06 -10.26
CA MET A 1 1.31 -9.02 -9.02
C MET A 1 2.28 -9.17 -7.85
N LEU A 2 2.29 -8.22 -6.91
CA LEU A 2 3.31 -8.16 -5.85
C LEU A 2 3.10 -9.30 -4.85
N MET A 3 4.09 -10.20 -4.73
CA MET A 3 4.08 -11.30 -3.77
C MET A 3 5.52 -11.55 -3.30
N PRO A 4 5.75 -11.81 -1.99
CA PRO A 4 7.08 -12.15 -1.49
C PRO A 4 7.59 -13.46 -2.10
N LYS A 5 8.87 -13.50 -2.45
CA LYS A 5 9.53 -14.66 -3.07
C LYS A 5 9.52 -15.90 -2.16
N ARG A 6 9.70 -15.73 -0.85
CA ARG A 6 9.69 -16.82 0.14
C ARG A 6 9.06 -16.30 1.43
N VAL A 7 8.14 -17.08 2.00
CA VAL A 7 7.55 -16.85 3.33
C VAL A 7 7.86 -18.03 4.22
N LYS A 8 8.19 -17.77 5.50
CA LYS A 8 8.45 -18.83 6.49
C LYS A 8 7.21 -19.68 6.74
N TRP A 9 6.04 -19.03 6.83
CA TRP A 9 4.74 -19.69 7.06
C TRP A 9 3.69 -19.17 6.07
N ARG A 10 2.98 -20.09 5.39
CA ARG A 10 1.97 -19.75 4.36
C ARG A 10 0.63 -19.31 4.94
N LYS A 11 0.24 -19.84 6.10
CA LYS A 11 -1.01 -19.48 6.78
C LYS A 11 -0.68 -18.56 7.95
N GLN A 12 -1.30 -17.39 7.99
CA GLN A 12 -1.10 -16.41 9.05
C GLN A 12 -2.45 -15.91 9.56
N MET A 13 -2.49 -15.55 10.84
CA MET A 13 -3.63 -14.87 11.43
C MET A 13 -3.66 -13.43 10.94
N ARG A 14 -4.84 -12.93 10.58
CA ARG A 14 -4.99 -11.59 9.98
C ARG A 14 -4.75 -10.43 10.96
N GLY A 15 -4.91 -10.66 12.27
CA GLY A 15 -4.75 -9.61 13.29
C GLY A 15 -5.86 -8.55 13.25
N ARG A 16 -5.71 -7.49 14.05
CA ARG A 16 -6.64 -6.36 14.17
C ARG A 16 -5.93 -5.05 13.79
N MET A 17 -6.59 -4.20 13.01
CA MET A 17 -6.08 -2.87 12.68
C MET A 17 -6.59 -1.88 13.73
N ARG A 18 -5.72 -1.46 14.64
CA ARG A 18 -6.04 -0.50 15.71
C ARG A 18 -4.95 0.55 15.83
N GLY A 19 -5.34 1.76 16.22
CA GLY A 19 -4.42 2.87 16.47
C GLY A 19 -4.04 3.66 15.21
N LYS A 20 -3.19 4.66 15.40
CA LYS A 20 -2.64 5.52 14.35
C LYS A 20 -1.28 4.98 13.88
N ALA A 21 -0.94 5.24 12.62
CA ALA A 21 0.38 4.90 12.10
C ALA A 21 1.47 5.74 12.80
N SER A 22 2.53 5.09 13.29
CA SER A 22 3.68 5.75 13.92
C SER A 22 4.85 5.99 12.96
N ARG A 23 4.83 5.35 11.78
CA ARG A 23 5.90 5.43 10.77
C ARG A 23 5.31 5.68 9.39
N GLY A 24 6.10 6.30 8.50
CA GLY A 24 5.67 6.62 7.14
C GLY A 24 4.56 7.68 7.09
N THR A 25 4.55 8.59 8.06
CA THR A 25 3.55 9.67 8.20
C THR A 25 3.93 10.92 7.42
N GLU A 26 5.20 11.04 7.05
CA GLU A 26 5.80 12.12 6.27
C GLU A 26 6.19 11.59 4.88
N LEU A 27 6.40 12.52 3.96
CA LEU A 27 6.74 12.22 2.58
C LEU A 27 8.26 12.21 2.42
N ASN A 28 8.82 11.02 2.18
CA ASN A 28 10.26 10.85 2.10
C ASN A 28 10.83 11.09 0.69
N PHE A 29 10.01 10.96 -0.35
CA PHE A 29 10.45 11.04 -1.74
C PHE A 29 9.39 11.71 -2.62
N GLY A 30 9.86 12.51 -3.57
CA GLY A 30 9.02 13.28 -4.49
C GLY A 30 8.43 14.53 -3.82
N ASP A 31 7.50 15.18 -4.53
CA ASP A 31 6.87 16.41 -4.07
C ASP A 31 5.42 16.18 -3.59
N TYR A 32 4.77 15.10 -4.05
CA TYR A 32 3.35 14.82 -3.79
C TYR A 32 3.12 13.36 -3.41
N GLY A 33 2.15 13.13 -2.52
CA GLY A 33 1.79 11.79 -2.05
C GLY A 33 0.37 11.71 -1.54
N LEU A 34 -0.13 10.47 -1.41
CA LEU A 34 -1.47 10.18 -0.90
C LEU A 34 -1.37 9.63 0.53
N LYS A 35 -2.16 10.21 1.44
CA LYS A 35 -2.24 9.79 2.85
C LYS A 35 -3.58 9.12 3.12
N ALA A 36 -3.53 7.92 3.69
CA ALA A 36 -4.74 7.24 4.15
C ALA A 36 -5.28 7.92 5.42
N LEU A 37 -6.57 8.21 5.43
CA LEU A 37 -7.28 8.73 6.61
C LEU A 37 -7.87 7.61 7.46
N GLU A 38 -8.18 6.48 6.83
CA GLU A 38 -8.84 5.35 7.46
C GLU A 38 -7.99 4.08 7.38
N PRO A 39 -8.10 3.20 8.40
CA PRO A 39 -7.48 1.88 8.37
C PRO A 39 -8.15 0.96 7.35
N GLY A 40 -7.37 0.35 6.45
CA GLY A 40 -7.88 -0.60 5.47
C GLY A 40 -6.86 -1.64 5.03
N TRP A 41 -7.33 -2.85 4.72
CA TRP A 41 -6.51 -3.89 4.09
C TRP A 41 -6.45 -3.64 2.59
N ILE A 42 -5.25 -3.44 2.05
CA ILE A 42 -5.04 -3.19 0.62
C ILE A 42 -4.42 -4.44 -0.01
N SER A 43 -5.06 -4.95 -1.06
CA SER A 43 -4.57 -6.10 -1.82
C SER A 43 -3.52 -5.70 -2.87
N ALA A 44 -2.67 -6.65 -3.26
CA ALA A 44 -1.67 -6.45 -4.31
C ALA A 44 -2.29 -6.03 -5.67
N ARG A 45 -3.54 -6.43 -5.93
CA ARG A 45 -4.28 -6.05 -7.15
C ARG A 45 -4.69 -4.58 -7.13
N GLN A 46 -5.16 -4.08 -5.98
CA GLN A 46 -5.54 -2.68 -5.82
C GLN A 46 -4.34 -1.74 -5.97
N ILE A 47 -3.17 -2.12 -5.41
CA ILE A 47 -1.93 -1.34 -5.56
C ILE A 47 -1.54 -1.19 -7.02
N GLU A 48 -1.55 -2.30 -7.78
CA GLU A 48 -1.17 -2.26 -9.20
C GLU A 48 -2.20 -1.53 -10.06
N ALA A 49 -3.49 -1.63 -9.73
CA ALA A 49 -4.54 -0.88 -10.41
C ALA A 49 -4.33 0.64 -10.21
N ALA A 50 -4.09 1.09 -8.99
CA ALA A 50 -3.81 2.48 -8.66
C ALA A 50 -2.55 2.99 -9.39
N ARG A 51 -1.46 2.21 -9.35
CA ARG A 51 -0.21 2.55 -10.06
C ARG A 51 -0.42 2.73 -11.57
N ARG A 52 -1.16 1.81 -12.20
CA ARG A 52 -1.49 1.91 -13.63
C ARG A 52 -2.34 3.13 -13.94
N ALA A 53 -3.32 3.45 -13.10
CA ALA A 53 -4.17 4.64 -13.26
C ALA A 53 -3.35 5.93 -13.19
N ILE A 54 -2.49 6.06 -12.17
CA ILE A 54 -1.56 7.19 -12.00
C ILE A 54 -0.70 7.35 -13.25
N VAL A 55 0.04 6.31 -13.66
CA VAL A 55 0.95 6.38 -14.81
C VAL A 55 0.23 6.73 -16.11
N ARG A 56 -1.01 6.25 -16.31
CA ARG A 56 -1.82 6.60 -17.49
C ARG A 56 -2.27 8.05 -17.47
N ALA A 57 -2.67 8.58 -16.31
CA ALA A 57 -3.12 9.95 -16.18
C ALA A 57 -1.99 10.97 -16.44
N PHE A 58 -0.76 10.66 -15.99
CA PHE A 58 0.40 11.54 -16.15
C PHE A 58 1.10 11.46 -17.52
N ARG A 59 0.78 10.48 -18.36
CA ARG A 59 1.39 10.29 -19.70
C ARG A 59 0.51 10.79 -20.86
N ARG A 60 -0.53 11.56 -20.56
CA ARG A 60 -1.27 12.33 -21.55
C ARG A 60 -0.81 13.78 -21.50
#